data_AF-A0A1W2AHG6-F1
#
_entry.id   AF-A0A1W2AHG6-F1
#
_cell.length_a   1.000
_cell.length_b   1.000
_cell.length_c   1.000
_cell.angle_alpha   90.00
_cell.angle_beta   90.00
_cell.angle_gamma   90.00
#
_symmetry.space_group_name_H-M   'P 1'
#
loop_
_entity.id
_entity.type
_entity.pdbx_description
1 polymer ?
#
loop_
_entity_poly.entity_id
_entity_poly.type
_entity_poly.pdbx_seq_one_letter_code
_entity_poly.pdbx_strand_id
1 'polypeptide(L)'
;MVKVVVPFGNGCQLCESYGIITVLRDLFKNNNIDGFIEIEEHHCSGKCNQGITLRIEGESINNASVNKIPDIFSKKIMTRI
;
A
#
# COMPACT_ATOMS: atom_id res chain seq x y z
N MET A 1 9.17 -11.25 -6.47
CA MET A 1 9.36 -9.90 -5.89
C MET A 1 8.03 -9.19 -6.06
N VAL A 2 7.34 -8.87 -4.97
CA VAL A 2 6.00 -8.26 -4.98
C VAL A 2 6.16 -6.75 -4.99
N LYS A 3 5.73 -6.09 -6.06
CA LYS A 3 5.80 -4.62 -6.14
C LYS A 3 4.55 -3.96 -5.55
N VAL A 4 4.73 -3.07 -4.58
CA VAL A 4 3.66 -2.30 -3.93
C VAL A 4 3.82 -0.82 -4.27
N VAL A 5 2.92 -0.29 -5.08
CA VAL A 5 2.89 1.12 -5.45
C VAL A 5 1.86 1.85 -4.60
N VAL A 6 2.31 2.85 -3.87
CA VAL A 6 1.47 3.68 -2.99
C VAL A 6 1.37 5.08 -3.57
N PRO A 7 0.15 5.63 -3.75
CA PRO A 7 0.00 6.98 -4.27
C PRO A 7 0.37 8.00 -3.19
N PHE A 8 1.30 8.89 -3.53
CA PHE A 8 1.79 9.97 -2.67
C PHE A 8 1.56 11.32 -3.36
N GLY A 9 1.02 12.32 -2.66
CA GLY A 9 0.78 13.65 -3.25
C GLY A 9 -0.02 14.60 -2.36
N ASN A 10 0.10 15.90 -2.63
CA ASN A 10 -0.37 17.01 -1.79
C ASN A 10 -1.87 17.04 -1.46
N GLY A 11 -2.71 16.25 -2.14
CA GLY A 11 -4.17 16.26 -1.99
C GLY A 11 -4.82 14.98 -1.45
N CYS A 12 -4.08 13.87 -1.28
CA CYS A 12 -4.64 12.64 -0.69
C CYS A 12 -4.70 12.80 0.84
N GLN A 13 -5.71 13.50 1.38
CA GLN A 13 -6.05 13.58 2.82
C GLN A 13 -4.87 13.37 3.80
N LEU A 14 -3.91 14.28 3.75
CA LEU A 14 -2.73 14.61 4.59
C LEU A 14 -2.09 13.67 5.65
N CYS A 15 -2.68 12.56 6.10
CA CYS A 15 -2.08 11.67 7.12
C CYS A 15 -2.19 10.17 6.81
N GLU A 16 -3.23 9.72 6.10
CA GLU A 16 -3.52 8.28 6.03
C GLU A 16 -2.55 7.51 5.14
N SER A 17 -2.05 8.10 4.05
CA SER A 17 -1.06 7.44 3.18
C SER A 17 0.25 7.14 3.90
N TYR A 18 0.73 8.07 4.73
CA TYR A 18 1.91 7.87 5.58
C TYR A 18 1.66 6.77 6.61
N GLY A 19 0.47 6.74 7.21
CA GLY A 19 0.04 5.67 8.11
C GLY A 19 0.05 4.31 7.42
N ILE A 20 -0.44 4.24 6.18
CA ILE A 20 -0.43 3.01 5.36
C ILE A 20 1.00 2.55 5.07
N ILE A 21 1.90 3.44 4.64
CA ILE A 21 3.30 3.09 4.37
C ILE A 21 3.98 2.60 5.65
N THR A 22 3.71 3.25 6.78
CA THR A 22 4.28 2.88 8.09
C THR A 22 3.80 1.49 8.52
N VAL A 23 2.50 1.24 8.48
CA VAL A 23 1.92 -0.08 8.83
C VAL A 23 2.39 -1.16 7.86
N LEU A 24 2.46 -0.86 6.55
CA LEU A 24 2.99 -1.79 5.56
C LEU A 24 4.44 -2.16 5.87
N ARG A 25 5.32 -1.17 6.12
CA ARG A 25 6.72 -1.41 6.51
C ARG A 25 6.84 -2.24 7.79
N ASP A 26 6.02 -1.96 8.80
CA ASP A 26 6.03 -2.71 10.06
C ASP A 26 5.58 -4.16 9.84
N LEU A 27 4.55 -4.39 9.01
CA LEU A 27 4.12 -5.73 8.61
C LEU A 27 5.18 -6.47 7.80
N PHE A 28 5.87 -5.81 6.86
CA PHE A 28 6.96 -6.42 6.09
C PHE A 28 8.10 -6.86 7.00
N LYS A 29 8.47 -6.01 7.96
CA LYS A 29 9.54 -6.27 8.91
C LYS A 29 9.19 -7.38 9.90
N ASN A 30 7.97 -7.36 10.46
CA ASN A 30 7.49 -8.43 11.35
C ASN A 30 7.45 -9.80 10.65
N ASN A 31 7.13 -9.83 9.35
CA ASN A 31 7.08 -11.07 8.58
C ASN A 31 8.43 -11.45 7.91
N ASN A 32 9.50 -10.64 8.07
CA ASN A 32 10.79 -10.85 7.42
C ASN A 32 10.73 -10.96 5.87
N ILE A 33 9.74 -10.32 5.26
CA ILE A 33 9.51 -10.33 3.80
C ILE A 33 9.89 -9.02 3.11
N ASP A 34 10.53 -8.10 3.83
CA ASP A 34 10.98 -6.80 3.32
C ASP A 34 11.86 -6.95 2.07
N GLY A 35 12.73 -7.95 2.02
CA GLY A 35 13.57 -8.25 0.85
C GLY A 35 12.82 -8.79 -0.38
N PHE A 36 11.54 -9.15 -0.23
CA PHE A 36 10.69 -9.61 -1.33
C PHE A 36 9.78 -8.52 -1.86
N ILE A 37 9.74 -7.34 -1.24
CA ILE A 37 8.71 -6.32 -1.48
C ILE A 37 9.34 -4.98 -1.80
N GLU A 38 8.95 -4.40 -2.94
CA GLU A 38 9.43 -3.10 -3.38
C GLU A 38 8.32 -2.07 -3.25
N ILE A 39 8.52 -1.05 -2.40
CA ILE A 39 7.56 0.05 -2.22
C ILE A 39 7.92 1.19 -3.15
N GLU A 40 7.01 1.54 -4.07
CA GLU A 40 7.20 2.65 -5.00
C GLU A 40 6.17 3.75 -4.74
N GLU A 41 6.62 4.99 -4.60
CA GLU A 41 5.76 6.14 -4.39
C GLU A 41 5.34 6.71 -5.74
N HIS A 42 4.04 6.75 -6.02
CA HIS A 42 3.52 7.26 -7.29
C HIS A 42 2.78 8.59 -7.11
N HIS A 43 3.16 9.60 -7.88
CA HIS A 43 2.52 10.90 -7.81
C HIS A 43 1.06 10.82 -8.31
N CYS A 44 0.12 11.33 -7.50
CA CYS A 44 -1.31 11.16 -7.74
C CYS A 44 -1.75 11.65 -9.14
N SER A 45 -2.44 10.79 -9.90
CA SER A 45 -3.04 11.10 -11.21
C SER A 45 -4.44 11.76 -11.13
N GLY A 46 -4.77 12.43 -10.02
CA GLY A 46 -6.02 13.22 -9.91
C GLY A 46 -7.31 12.44 -9.57
N LYS A 47 -7.22 11.20 -9.07
CA LYS A 47 -8.39 10.37 -8.68
C LYS A 47 -8.69 10.40 -7.18
N CYS A 48 -8.54 11.55 -6.53
CA CYS A 48 -8.73 11.71 -5.08
C CYS A 48 -10.15 11.37 -4.58
N ASN A 49 -11.15 11.33 -5.47
CA ASN A 49 -12.56 11.11 -5.11
C ASN A 49 -12.93 9.64 -4.82
N GLN A 50 -11.99 8.69 -4.97
CA GLN A 50 -12.23 7.24 -4.79
C GLN A 50 -11.43 6.61 -3.64
N GLY A 51 -10.75 7.42 -2.82
CA GLY A 51 -9.89 6.96 -1.72
C GLY A 51 -8.48 6.53 -2.17
N ILE A 52 -7.65 6.09 -1.22
CA ILE A 52 -6.28 5.64 -1.49
C ILE A 52 -6.33 4.35 -2.32
N THR A 53 -5.69 4.38 -3.48
CA THR A 53 -5.61 3.23 -4.38
C THR A 53 -4.22 2.62 -4.31
N LEU A 54 -4.07 1.47 -3.68
CA LEU A 54 -2.81 0.72 -3.65
C LEU A 54 -2.67 -0.10 -4.91
N ARG A 55 -1.47 -0.25 -5.44
CA ARG A 55 -1.19 -1.19 -6.52
C ARG A 55 -0.26 -2.28 -6.02
N ILE A 56 -0.66 -3.53 -6.11
CA ILE A 56 0.12 -4.69 -5.65
C ILE A 56 0.26 -5.64 -6.82
N GLU A 57 1.48 -5.85 -7.33
CA GLU A 57 1.75 -6.75 -8.48
C GLU A 57 0.87 -6.42 -9.72
N GLY A 58 0.63 -5.12 -9.97
CA GLY A 58 -0.23 -4.65 -11.07
C GLY A 58 -1.74 -4.65 -10.76
N GLU A 59 -2.17 -5.24 -9.66
CA GLU A 59 -3.56 -5.21 -9.21
C GLU A 59 -3.85 -3.90 -8.45
N SER A 60 -4.85 -3.14 -8.89
CA SER A 60 -5.22 -1.88 -8.24
C SER A 60 -6.32 -2.12 -7.20
N ILE A 61 -6.00 -1.91 -5.93
CA ILE A 61 -6.88 -2.02 -4.77
C ILE A 61 -7.33 -0.63 -4.38
N ASN A 62 -8.59 -0.31 -4.69
CA ASN A 62 -9.19 0.96 -4.32
C ASN A 62 -9.69 0.90 -2.86
N ASN A 63 -9.84 2.08 -2.22
CA ASN A 63 -10.37 2.21 -0.86
C ASN A 63 -9.51 1.53 0.22
N ALA A 64 -8.19 1.64 0.08
CA ALA A 64 -7.24 1.22 1.10
C ALA A 64 -7.25 2.23 2.27
N SER A 65 -7.35 1.70 3.49
CA SER A 65 -7.28 2.49 4.74
C SER A 65 -6.39 1.74 5.72
N VAL A 66 -5.76 2.45 6.66
CA VAL A 66 -4.81 1.89 7.64
C VAL A 66 -5.35 0.63 8.34
N ASN A 67 -6.63 0.63 8.72
CA ASN A 67 -7.30 -0.51 9.38
C ASN A 67 -7.49 -1.74 8.46
N LYS A 68 -7.57 -1.56 7.15
CA LYS A 68 -7.76 -2.64 6.17
C LYS A 68 -6.43 -3.16 5.60
N ILE A 69 -5.33 -2.42 5.76
CA ILE A 69 -3.99 -2.82 5.31
C ILE A 69 -3.59 -4.21 5.79
N PRO A 70 -3.70 -4.59 7.08
CA PRO A 70 -3.29 -5.92 7.51
C PRO A 70 -4.10 -7.05 6.84
N ASP A 71 -5.40 -6.86 6.62
CA ASP A 71 -6.24 -7.85 5.93
C ASP A 71 -5.89 -7.94 4.43
N ILE A 72 -5.71 -6.78 3.78
CA ILE A 72 -5.27 -6.71 2.37
C ILE A 72 -3.91 -7.37 2.20
N PHE A 73 -2.97 -7.09 3.10
CA PHE A 73 -1.64 -7.67 3.10
C PHE A 73 -1.70 -9.19 3.22
N SER A 74 -2.43 -9.73 4.20
CA SER A 74 -2.50 -11.18 4.38
C SER A 74 -3.16 -11.87 3.17
N LYS A 75 -4.25 -11.30 2.64
CA LYS A 75 -4.95 -11.87 1.48
C LYS A 75 -4.22 -11.72 0.14
N LYS A 76 -3.47 -10.64 -0.07
CA LYS A 76 -2.89 -10.30 -1.38
C LYS A 76 -1.38 -10.48 -1.43
N ILE A 77 -0.70 -10.24 -0.32
CA ILE A 77 0.75 -10.35 -0.21
C ILE A 77 1.11 -11.73 0.32
N MET A 78 0.67 -12.17 1.51
CA MET A 78 1.04 -13.50 2.05
C MET A 78 0.57 -14.68 1.18
N THR A 79 -0.51 -14.54 0.41
CA THR A 79 -0.95 -15.60 -0.53
C THR A 79 -0.04 -15.72 -1.76
N ARG A 80 0.83 -14.74 -2.02
CA ARG A 80 1.71 -14.66 -3.21
C ARG A 80 3.20 -14.87 -2.90
N ILE A 81 3.55 -15.14 -1.64
CA ILE A 81 4.92 -15.46 -1.16
C ILE A 81 4.98 -16.94 -0.84
#